data_AF-K2E0B3-F1
#
_entry.id   AF-K2E0B3-F1
#
_cell.length_a   1.000
_cell.length_b   1.000
_cell.length_c   1.000
_cell.angle_alpha   90.00
_cell.angle_beta   90.00
_cell.angle_gamma   90.00
#
_symmetry.space_group_name_H-M   'P 1'
#
loop_
_entity.id
_entity.type
_entity.pdbx_description
1 polymer ?
#
loop_
_entity_poly.entity_id
_entity_poly.type
_entity_poly.pdbx_seq_one_letter_code
_entity_poly.pdbx_strand_id
1 'polypeptide(L)'
;MGDKIKIIRTTYLYLAIIISLIFTGVGVGTLINTALKTYVFPKAEKGGYNQCNQQPPVYALERKGMMSVATEDQKMQLENLLRDYEEWKKSNTGEECYSAQRQSNVVDSLTMIMVALPILIVHALIIKKDKAKKENE
;
A
#
# COMPACT_ATOMS: atom_id res chain seq x y z
N MET A 1 -20.99 41.60 -3.29
CA MET A 1 -20.63 40.33 -3.99
C MET A 1 -19.16 39.94 -3.76
N GLY A 2 -18.22 40.88 -3.78
CA GLY A 2 -16.78 40.59 -3.63
C GLY A 2 -16.36 39.87 -2.34
N ASP A 3 -16.95 40.20 -1.19
CA ASP A 3 -16.56 39.57 0.08
C ASP A 3 -16.96 38.11 0.18
N LYS A 4 -18.12 37.73 -0.37
CA LYS A 4 -18.54 36.32 -0.43
C LYS A 4 -17.57 35.50 -1.28
N ILE A 5 -17.14 36.05 -2.42
CA ILE A 5 -16.16 35.39 -3.31
C ILE A 5 -14.81 35.24 -2.60
N LYS A 6 -14.35 36.26 -1.86
CA LYS A 6 -13.11 36.20 -1.06
C LYS A 6 -13.19 35.11 0.02
N ILE A 7 -14.31 35.00 0.74
CA ILE A 7 -14.50 33.96 1.76
C ILE A 7 -14.49 32.58 1.13
N ILE A 8 -15.27 32.35 0.07
CA ILE A 8 -15.33 31.05 -0.62
C ILE A 8 -13.94 30.62 -1.11
N ARG A 9 -13.19 31.52 -1.76
CA ARG A 9 -11.83 31.25 -2.22
C ARG A 9 -10.89 30.90 -1.06
N THR A 10 -10.96 31.65 0.03
CA THR A 10 -10.10 31.43 1.20
C THR A 10 -10.39 30.07 1.84
N THR A 11 -11.67 29.74 2.04
CA THR A 11 -12.09 28.44 2.57
C THR A 11 -11.61 27.30 1.68
N TYR A 12 -11.78 27.41 0.36
CA TYR A 12 -11.27 26.42 -0.60
C TYR A 12 -9.75 26.18 -0.45
N LEU A 13 -8.97 27.27 -0.38
CA LEU A 13 -7.51 27.15 -0.28
C LEU A 13 -7.08 26.45 1.02
N TYR A 14 -7.71 26.77 2.15
CA TYR A 14 -7.41 26.11 3.42
C TYR A 14 -7.87 24.64 3.44
N LEU A 15 -9.02 24.31 2.85
CA LEU A 15 -9.47 22.93 2.72
C LEU A 15 -8.50 22.11 1.87
N ALA A 16 -8.05 22.65 0.73
CA ALA A 16 -7.06 22.00 -0.11
C ALA A 16 -5.76 21.73 0.66
N ILE A 17 -5.26 22.70 1.43
CA ILE A 17 -4.07 22.52 2.28
C ILE A 17 -4.27 21.41 3.30
N ILE A 18 -5.39 21.40 4.03
CA ILE A 18 -5.64 20.41 5.09
C ILE A 18 -5.68 19.00 4.48
N ILE A 19 -6.43 18.83 3.38
CA ILE A 19 -6.55 17.54 2.70
C ILE A 19 -5.19 17.08 2.19
N SER A 20 -4.46 17.94 1.48
CA SER A 20 -3.13 17.60 0.98
C SER A 20 -2.14 17.28 2.11
N LEU A 21 -2.20 18.01 3.22
CA LEU A 21 -1.34 17.74 4.39
C LEU A 21 -1.61 16.36 4.98
N ILE A 22 -2.88 15.95 5.08
CA ILE A 22 -3.25 14.60 5.54
C ILE A 22 -2.64 13.55 4.62
N PHE A 23 -2.85 13.66 3.30
CA PHE A 23 -2.32 12.70 2.34
C PHE A 23 -0.78 12.65 2.34
N THR A 24 -0.11 13.80 2.39
CA THR A 24 1.36 13.84 2.53
C THR A 24 1.81 13.17 3.83
N GLY A 25 1.14 13.44 4.96
CA GLY A 25 1.45 12.83 6.24
C GLY A 25 1.26 11.31 6.26
N VAL A 26 0.16 10.83 5.68
CA VAL A 26 -0.12 9.39 5.54
C VAL A 26 0.92 8.69 4.66
N GLY A 27 1.27 9.28 3.51
CA GLY A 27 2.30 8.73 2.64
C GLY A 27 3.67 8.67 3.32
N VAL A 28 4.10 9.76 3.97
CA VAL A 28 5.38 9.80 4.70
C VAL A 28 5.39 8.80 5.86
N GLY A 29 4.31 8.75 6.64
CA GLY A 29 4.17 7.81 7.74
C GLY A 29 4.23 6.35 7.27
N THR A 30 3.65 6.05 6.11
CA THR A 30 3.66 4.70 5.53
C THR A 30 5.05 4.30 5.02
N LEU A 31 5.80 5.23 4.42
CA LEU A 31 7.22 5.01 4.06
C LEU A 31 8.08 4.71 5.29
N ILE A 32 7.95 5.54 6.34
CA ILE A 32 8.69 5.34 7.59
C ILE A 32 8.32 3.99 8.22
N ASN A 33 7.02 3.68 8.30
CA ASN A 33 6.54 2.41 8.84
C ASN A 33 7.09 1.20 8.04
N THR A 34 7.11 1.30 6.71
CA THR A 34 7.67 0.24 5.84
C THR A 34 9.17 0.08 6.08
N ALA A 35 9.93 1.18 6.17
CA ALA A 35 11.36 1.13 6.47
C ALA A 35 11.64 0.54 7.85
N LEU A 36 10.90 0.96 8.89
CA LEU A 36 11.03 0.41 10.24
C LEU A 36 10.73 -1.08 10.29
N LYS A 37 9.64 -1.52 9.65
CA LYS A 37 9.30 -2.95 9.58
C LYS A 37 10.37 -3.77 8.86
N THR A 38 10.95 -3.23 7.79
CA THR A 38 11.97 -3.93 6.99
C THR A 38 13.30 -4.04 7.74
N TYR A 39 13.80 -2.95 8.30
CA TYR A 39 15.19 -2.87 8.80
C TYR A 39 15.32 -2.99 10.32
N VAL A 40 14.30 -2.56 11.07
CA VAL A 40 14.36 -2.50 12.55
C VAL A 40 13.50 -3.60 13.18
N PHE A 41 12.33 -3.89 12.62
CA PHE A 41 11.35 -4.83 13.18
C PHE A 41 10.89 -5.90 12.17
N PRO A 42 11.80 -6.74 11.62
CA PRO A 42 11.45 -7.73 10.59
C PRO A 42 10.42 -8.76 11.06
N LYS A 43 10.32 -9.03 12.37
CA LYS A 43 9.23 -9.88 12.91
C LYS A 43 7.85 -9.24 12.76
N ALA A 44 7.77 -7.92 12.92
CA ALA A 44 6.53 -7.16 12.75
C ALA A 44 6.14 -7.05 11.26
N GLU A 45 7.11 -7.07 10.35
CA GLU A 45 6.85 -7.24 8.93
C GLU A 45 6.19 -8.59 8.64
N LYS A 46 6.87 -9.69 9.03
CA LYS A 46 6.41 -11.05 8.78
C LYS A 46 5.03 -11.32 9.35
N GLY A 47 4.75 -10.82 10.56
CA GLY A 47 3.43 -10.94 11.18
C GLY A 47 2.36 -9.98 10.62
N GLY A 48 2.77 -8.88 9.98
CA GLY A 48 1.86 -7.82 9.53
C GLY A 48 1.29 -8.00 8.12
N TYR A 49 1.97 -8.76 7.25
CA TYR A 49 1.50 -9.02 5.89
C TYR A 49 0.65 -10.29 5.82
N ASN A 50 -0.62 -10.17 6.22
CA ASN A 50 -1.57 -11.29 6.30
C ASN A 50 -1.63 -12.14 5.03
N GLN A 51 -1.66 -11.51 3.85
CA GLN A 51 -1.70 -12.22 2.57
C GLN A 51 -0.50 -13.16 2.35
N CYS A 52 0.69 -12.80 2.87
CA CYS A 52 1.89 -13.62 2.73
C CYS A 52 1.92 -14.83 3.67
N ASN A 53 0.99 -14.85 4.65
CA ASN A 53 0.84 -15.92 5.62
C ASN A 53 -0.44 -16.73 5.39
N GLN A 54 -1.28 -16.34 4.43
CA GLN A 54 -2.51 -17.06 4.09
C GLN A 54 -2.21 -18.12 3.05
N GLN A 55 -2.07 -19.36 3.50
CA GLN A 55 -2.00 -20.52 2.62
C GLN A 55 -3.42 -20.94 2.24
N PRO A 56 -3.68 -21.33 0.97
CA PRO A 56 -4.93 -21.98 0.63
C PRO A 56 -5.06 -23.25 1.49
N PRO A 57 -6.29 -23.66 1.84
CA PRO A 57 -6.49 -24.84 2.65
C PRO A 57 -6.02 -26.06 1.86
N VAL A 58 -4.79 -26.49 2.10
CA VAL A 58 -4.31 -27.79 1.66
C VAL A 58 -4.68 -28.75 2.76
N TYR A 59 -5.69 -29.58 2.53
CA TYR A 59 -5.93 -30.73 3.40
C TYR A 59 -4.62 -31.53 3.51
N ALA A 60 -4.36 -32.15 4.66
CA ALA A 60 -3.23 -33.06 4.81
C ALA A 60 -3.46 -34.28 3.89
N LEU A 61 -3.13 -34.11 2.61
CA LEU A 61 -3.34 -35.10 1.57
C LEU A 61 -2.24 -36.14 1.72
N GLU A 62 -2.60 -37.34 2.19
CA GLU A 62 -1.68 -38.47 2.20
C GLU A 62 -1.42 -38.92 0.75
N ARG A 63 -0.39 -38.33 0.13
CA ARG A 63 -0.06 -38.53 -1.30
C ARG A 63 0.00 -40.01 -1.69
N LYS A 64 0.64 -40.84 -0.84
CA LYS A 64 0.78 -42.29 -1.10
C LYS A 64 -0.56 -43.03 -1.04
N GLY A 65 -1.41 -42.72 -0.05
CA GLY A 65 -2.73 -43.32 0.09
C GLY A 65 -3.62 -43.00 -1.11
N MET A 66 -3.69 -41.73 -1.53
CA MET A 66 -4.52 -41.32 -2.66
C MET A 66 -4.04 -41.85 -4.01
N MET A 67 -2.73 -41.87 -4.27
CA MET A 67 -2.22 -42.44 -5.53
C MET A 67 -2.48 -43.94 -5.65
N SER A 68 -2.74 -44.66 -4.55
CA SER A 68 -3.01 -46.10 -4.57
C SER A 68 -4.44 -46.46 -5.01
N VAL A 69 -5.40 -45.53 -4.86
CA VAL A 69 -6.83 -45.74 -5.14
C VAL A 69 -7.37 -44.86 -6.27
N ALA A 70 -6.57 -43.90 -6.75
CA ALA A 70 -6.95 -42.96 -7.81
C ALA A 70 -6.84 -43.59 -9.22
N THR A 71 -7.73 -43.17 -10.12
CA THR A 71 -7.60 -43.43 -11.55
C THR A 71 -6.39 -42.69 -12.14
N GLU A 72 -5.90 -43.08 -13.32
CA GLU A 72 -4.78 -42.40 -13.97
C GLU A 72 -5.05 -40.90 -14.20
N ASP A 73 -6.26 -40.55 -14.64
CA ASP A 73 -6.69 -39.15 -14.78
C ASP A 73 -6.64 -38.40 -13.45
N GLN A 74 -7.07 -39.03 -12.35
CA GLN A 74 -7.03 -38.43 -11.01
C GLN A 74 -5.60 -38.25 -10.49
N LYS A 75 -4.69 -39.19 -10.79
CA LYS A 75 -3.26 -39.06 -10.47
C LYS A 75 -2.65 -37.86 -11.19
N MET A 76 -2.94 -37.71 -12.48
CA MET A 76 -2.47 -36.57 -13.27
C MET A 76 -2.99 -35.23 -12.74
N GLN A 77 -4.27 -35.16 -12.36
CA GLN A 77 -4.84 -33.96 -11.74
C GLN A 77 -4.19 -33.64 -10.38
N LEU A 78 -3.92 -34.66 -9.56
CA LEU A 78 -3.25 -34.48 -8.27
C LEU A 78 -1.80 -33.97 -8.44
N GLU A 79 -1.07 -34.50 -9.41
CA GLU A 79 0.29 -34.03 -9.72
C GLU A 79 0.30 -32.58 -10.20
N ASN A 80 -0.63 -32.21 -11.09
CA ASN A 80 -0.79 -30.83 -11.53
C ASN A 80 -1.13 -29.89 -10.36
N LEU A 81 -2.08 -30.27 -9.50
CA LEU A 81 -2.43 -29.46 -8.32
C LEU A 81 -1.24 -29.24 -7.38
N LEU A 82 -0.44 -30.28 -7.14
CA LEU A 82 0.73 -30.18 -6.27
C LEU A 82 1.83 -29.33 -6.89
N ARG A 83 2.01 -29.38 -8.21
CA ARG A 83 2.93 -28.49 -8.92
C ARG A 83 2.47 -27.04 -8.81
N ASP A 84 1.20 -26.77 -9.12
CA ASP A 84 0.63 -25.43 -9.09
C ASP A 84 0.68 -24.84 -7.66
N TYR A 85 0.48 -25.67 -6.64
CA TYR A 85 0.60 -25.25 -5.24
C TYR A 85 2.04 -24.86 -4.87
N GLU A 86 3.05 -25.62 -5.28
CA GLU A 86 4.44 -25.26 -5.00
C GLU A 86 4.87 -23.98 -5.73
N GLU A 87 4.40 -23.76 -6.97
CA GLU A 87 4.61 -22.50 -7.70
C GLU A 87 3.92 -21.32 -7.02
N TRP A 88 2.67 -21.49 -6.62
CA TRP A 88 1.93 -20.49 -5.84
C TRP A 88 2.64 -20.16 -4.54
N LYS A 89 3.09 -21.18 -3.79
CA LYS A 89 3.76 -21.01 -2.49
C LYS A 89 5.06 -20.22 -2.62
N LYS A 90 5.85 -20.49 -3.67
CA LYS A 90 7.10 -19.77 -3.93
C LYS A 90 6.88 -18.27 -4.17
N SER A 91 5.80 -17.92 -4.86
CA SER A 91 5.50 -16.53 -5.25
C SER A 91 4.66 -15.75 -4.21
N ASN A 92 3.83 -16.45 -3.43
CA ASN A 92 2.84 -15.83 -2.55
C ASN A 92 3.18 -15.97 -1.05
N THR A 93 4.30 -16.58 -0.70
CA THR A 93 4.72 -16.71 0.71
C THR A 93 6.18 -16.34 0.91
N GLY A 94 6.56 -16.10 2.17
CA GLY A 94 7.94 -15.81 2.52
C GLY A 94 8.46 -14.51 1.89
N GLU A 95 9.76 -14.48 1.62
CA GLU A 95 10.48 -13.25 1.27
C GLU A 95 10.04 -12.63 -0.07
N GLU A 96 9.69 -13.45 -1.06
CA GLU A 96 9.18 -12.96 -2.35
C GLU A 96 7.90 -12.14 -2.15
N CYS A 97 6.95 -12.66 -1.35
CA CYS A 97 5.73 -11.93 -1.03
C CYS A 97 5.99 -10.70 -0.16
N TYR A 98 6.87 -10.79 0.84
CA TYR A 98 7.22 -9.64 1.69
C TYR A 98 7.86 -8.52 0.88
N SER A 99 8.76 -8.86 -0.05
CA SER A 99 9.39 -7.91 -0.98
C SER A 99 8.37 -7.22 -1.87
N ALA A 100 7.46 -7.98 -2.47
CA ALA A 100 6.38 -7.42 -3.29
C ALA A 100 5.51 -6.45 -2.48
N GLN A 101 5.16 -6.79 -1.24
CA GLN A 101 4.33 -5.93 -0.40
C GLN A 101 5.06 -4.65 0.04
N ARG A 102 6.36 -4.74 0.36
CA ARG A 102 7.18 -3.54 0.63
C ARG A 102 7.19 -2.61 -0.58
N GLN A 103 7.41 -3.14 -1.77
CA GLN A 103 7.45 -2.36 -3.00
C GLN A 103 6.09 -1.70 -3.26
N SER A 104 4.97 -2.42 -3.10
CA SER A 104 3.63 -1.84 -3.22
C SER A 104 3.45 -0.68 -2.24
N ASN A 105 3.72 -0.90 -0.95
CA ASN A 105 3.58 0.14 0.07
C ASN A 105 4.42 1.39 -0.27
N VAL A 106 5.64 1.20 -0.77
CA VAL A 106 6.53 2.30 -1.19
C VAL A 106 5.96 3.05 -2.39
N VAL A 107 5.56 2.35 -3.44
CA VAL A 107 5.00 2.94 -4.67
C VAL A 107 3.72 3.72 -4.36
N ASP A 108 2.81 3.13 -3.58
CA ASP A 108 1.55 3.77 -3.21
C ASP A 108 1.79 5.04 -2.38
N SER A 109 2.71 4.96 -1.41
CA SER A 109 3.07 6.10 -0.57
C SER A 109 3.74 7.22 -1.36
N LEU A 110 4.67 6.88 -2.26
CA LEU A 110 5.33 7.86 -3.11
C LEU A 110 4.34 8.52 -4.06
N THR A 111 3.42 7.75 -4.64
CA THR A 111 2.36 8.29 -5.51
C THR A 111 1.49 9.28 -4.76
N MET A 112 1.07 8.94 -3.54
CA MET A 112 0.29 9.82 -2.68
C MET A 112 1.04 11.13 -2.37
N ILE A 113 2.33 11.07 -2.03
CA ILE A 113 3.16 12.25 -1.76
C ILE A 113 3.34 13.09 -3.03
N MET A 114 3.66 12.45 -4.17
CA MET A 114 3.90 13.14 -5.44
C MET A 114 2.67 13.94 -5.91
N VAL A 115 1.46 13.47 -5.62
CA VAL A 115 0.23 14.19 -5.93
C VAL A 115 -0.11 15.23 -4.87
N ALA A 116 -0.04 14.89 -3.59
CA ALA A 116 -0.50 15.76 -2.51
C ALA A 116 0.46 16.93 -2.25
N LEU A 117 1.77 16.70 -2.32
CA LEU A 117 2.78 17.69 -1.95
C LEU A 117 2.78 18.92 -2.87
N PRO A 118 2.70 18.80 -4.21
CA PRO A 118 2.59 19.97 -5.08
C PRO A 118 1.33 20.80 -4.81
N ILE A 119 0.19 20.13 -4.56
CA ILE A 119 -1.07 20.82 -4.23
C ILE A 119 -0.90 21.61 -2.93
N LEU A 120 -0.33 21.00 -1.90
CA LEU A 120 -0.02 21.63 -0.62
C LEU A 120 0.85 22.88 -0.80
N ILE A 121 1.99 22.73 -1.49
CA ILE A 121 2.95 23.81 -1.71
C ILE A 121 2.31 24.97 -2.48
N VAL A 122 1.66 24.69 -3.62
CA VAL A 122 1.05 25.73 -4.45
C VAL A 122 0.00 26.51 -3.67
N HIS A 123 -0.91 25.84 -2.97
CA HIS A 123 -1.95 26.52 -2.21
C HIS A 123 -1.37 27.34 -1.05
N ALA A 124 -0.35 26.83 -0.36
CA ALA A 124 0.36 27.57 0.70
C ALA A 124 1.06 28.82 0.16
N LEU A 125 1.71 28.74 -1.00
CA LEU A 125 2.37 29.88 -1.65
C LEU A 125 1.36 30.95 -2.06
N ILE A 126 0.19 30.56 -2.57
CA ILE A 126 -0.89 31.51 -2.92
C ILE A 126 -1.36 32.26 -1.67
N ILE A 127 -1.64 31.55 -0.57
CA ILE A 127 -2.06 32.20 0.69
C ILE A 127 -0.97 33.14 1.22
N LYS A 128 0.30 32.71 1.18
CA LYS A 128 1.42 33.55 1.62
C LYS A 128 1.51 34.85 0.81
N LYS A 129 1.37 34.76 -0.52
CA LYS A 129 1.38 35.93 -1.41
C LYS A 129 0.18 36.85 -1.16
N ASP A 130 -1.01 36.28 -0.96
CA ASP A 130 -2.22 37.06 -0.69
C ASP A 130 -2.15 37.80 0.66
N LYS A 131 -1.51 37.20 1.69
CA LYS A 131 -1.23 37.86 2.98
C LYS A 131 -0.23 39.01 2.82
N ALA A 132 0.89 38.76 2.17
CA ALA A 132 1.92 39.78 1.92
C ALA A 132 1.37 40.97 1.12
N LYS A 133 0.46 40.76 0.17
CA LYS A 133 -0.15 41.86 -0.58
C LYS A 133 -1.03 42.75 0.31
N LYS A 134 -1.79 42.17 1.24
CA LYS A 134 -2.64 42.93 2.18
C LYS A 134 -1.86 43.72 3.22
N GLU A 135 -0.63 43.31 3.53
CA GLU A 135 0.24 44.02 4.48
C GLU A 135 0.94 45.24 3.85
N ASN A 136 1.02 45.28 2.51
CA ASN A 136 1.64 46.35 1.74
C ASN A 136 0.63 47.32 1.10
N GLU A 137 -0.68 47.07 1.26
CA GLU A 137 -1.79 47.97 0.91
C GLU A 137 -2.25 48.73 2.15
#